data_AF-X1DUX0-F1
#
_entry.id   AF-X1DUX0-F1
#
_cell.length_a   1.000
_cell.length_b   1.000
_cell.length_c   1.000
_cell.angle_alpha   90.00
_cell.angle_beta   90.00
_cell.angle_gamma   90.00
#
_symmetry.space_group_name_H-M   'P 1'
#
loop_
_entity.id
_entity.type
_entity.pdbx_description
1 polymer ?
#
loop_
_entity_poly.entity_id
_entity_poly.type
_entity_poly.pdbx_seq_one_letter_code
_entity_poly.pdbx_strand_id
1 'polypeptide(L)'
;DIYTQPNSNITIIEGIFENLSRSYSSIAEFTRNNLNTFTNSFEAFDKNLQFISKVSYYFNEYKKLLRLAEGEKPVYAIFAKLTNGLNTQEKCKKDKGILFITNFDLSFVHEYGVVKKKKELIFKAPVQDLTRIKEKGKVFKKLYIEFTYGKYEFTLPPKAISRVIEYILLARSFDETTIYDEKTAKKLQEIDLDLNELINFIEESINSFFSIKCQYNKSFENIYSHNKDLPPPFGMFPNQMPN
;
A
#
# COMPACT_ATOMS: atom_id res chain seq x y z
N ASP A 1 -6.97 32.56 -60.96
CA ASP A 1 -7.42 31.28 -60.41
C ASP A 1 -6.84 31.14 -59.01
N ILE A 2 -7.55 31.69 -58.02
CA ILE A 2 -7.12 31.81 -56.61
C ILE A 2 -7.58 30.59 -55.78
N TYR A 3 -8.35 29.70 -56.43
CA TYR A 3 -8.93 28.50 -55.84
C TYR A 3 -7.96 27.30 -55.85
N THR A 4 -6.77 27.45 -56.44
CA THR A 4 -5.78 26.37 -56.61
C THR A 4 -4.55 26.50 -55.72
N GLN A 5 -4.38 27.60 -54.97
CA GLN A 5 -3.30 27.69 -53.99
C GLN A 5 -3.73 27.02 -52.69
N PRO A 6 -3.06 25.94 -52.25
CA PRO A 6 -3.34 25.36 -50.94
C PRO A 6 -3.07 26.45 -49.90
N ASN A 7 -4.08 26.77 -49.10
CA ASN A 7 -3.94 27.72 -48.02
C ASN A 7 -3.00 27.08 -46.99
N SER A 8 -1.71 27.37 -47.09
CA SER A 8 -0.62 26.79 -46.29
C SER A 8 -0.87 26.93 -44.79
N ASN A 9 -1.69 27.91 -44.39
CA ASN A 9 -2.15 28.08 -43.02
C ASN A 9 -3.00 26.92 -42.52
N ILE A 10 -3.79 26.25 -43.36
CA ILE A 10 -4.62 25.09 -42.97
C ILE A 10 -3.72 23.93 -42.55
N THR A 11 -2.69 23.61 -43.33
CA THR A 11 -1.75 22.53 -43.00
C THR A 11 -0.94 22.83 -41.74
N ILE A 12 -0.59 24.11 -41.51
CA ILE A 12 0.08 24.55 -40.28
C ILE A 12 -0.87 24.41 -39.07
N ILE A 13 -2.13 24.83 -39.20
CA ILE A 13 -3.14 24.71 -38.15
C ILE A 13 -3.43 23.24 -37.83
N GLU A 14 -3.56 22.39 -38.84
CA GLU A 14 -3.72 20.94 -38.68
C GLU A 14 -2.52 20.31 -37.96
N GLY A 15 -1.29 20.69 -38.33
CA GLY A 15 -0.07 20.23 -37.65
C GLY A 15 0.00 20.66 -36.18
N ILE A 16 -0.42 21.90 -35.87
CA ILE A 16 -0.53 22.40 -34.49
C ILE A 16 -1.59 21.59 -33.73
N PHE A 17 -2.75 21.36 -34.34
CA PHE A 17 -3.85 20.64 -33.71
C PHE A 17 -3.52 19.16 -33.46
N GLU A 18 -2.85 18.49 -34.40
CA GLU A 18 -2.35 17.13 -34.22
C GLU A 18 -1.33 17.05 -33.08
N ASN A 19 -0.36 17.97 -33.03
CA ASN A 19 0.62 18.00 -31.96
C ASN A 19 -0.03 18.30 -30.60
N LEU A 20 -1.03 19.18 -30.56
CA LEU A 20 -1.79 19.46 -29.35
C LEU A 20 -2.54 18.22 -28.87
N SER A 21 -3.21 17.54 -29.80
CA SER A 21 -3.97 16.32 -29.53
C SER A 21 -3.06 15.21 -29.01
N ARG A 22 -1.90 14.98 -29.65
CA ARG A 22 -0.89 14.00 -29.19
C ARG A 22 -0.34 14.35 -27.81
N SER A 23 -0.01 15.63 -27.57
CA SER A 23 0.49 16.08 -26.28
C SER A 23 -0.55 15.91 -25.17
N TYR A 24 -1.80 16.28 -25.44
CA TYR A 24 -2.92 16.06 -24.53
C TYR A 24 -3.12 14.57 -24.22
N SER A 25 -3.14 13.71 -25.24
CA SER A 25 -3.27 12.26 -25.04
C SER A 25 -2.12 11.70 -24.21
N SER A 26 -0.89 12.15 -24.44
CA SER A 26 0.29 11.70 -23.69
C SER A 26 0.22 12.14 -22.22
N ILE A 27 -0.16 13.39 -21.94
CA ILE A 27 -0.35 13.90 -20.57
C ILE A 27 -1.49 13.16 -19.87
N ALA A 28 -2.61 12.95 -20.56
CA ALA A 28 -3.77 12.24 -20.01
C ALA A 28 -3.42 10.78 -19.66
N GLU A 29 -2.68 10.10 -20.54
CA GLU A 29 -2.21 8.73 -20.30
C GLU A 29 -1.22 8.66 -19.15
N PHE A 30 -0.23 9.55 -19.10
CA PHE A 30 0.73 9.66 -18.00
C PHE A 30 0.02 9.91 -16.66
N THR A 31 -0.90 10.88 -16.62
CA THR A 31 -1.67 11.21 -15.42
C THR A 31 -2.49 10.03 -14.95
N ARG A 32 -3.18 9.34 -15.87
CA ARG A 32 -3.98 8.15 -15.54
C ARG A 32 -3.12 7.01 -15.00
N ASN A 33 -1.96 6.76 -15.62
CA ASN A 33 -1.06 5.69 -15.20
C ASN A 33 -0.48 5.96 -13.81
N ASN A 34 -0.07 7.20 -13.53
CA ASN A 34 0.40 7.57 -12.20
C ASN A 34 -0.71 7.47 -11.16
N LEU A 35 -1.92 7.97 -11.46
CA LEU A 35 -3.07 7.87 -10.55
C LEU A 35 -3.38 6.41 -10.19
N ASN A 36 -3.33 5.51 -11.16
CA ASN A 36 -3.51 4.07 -10.92
C ASN A 36 -2.41 3.50 -10.02
N THR A 37 -1.15 3.87 -10.25
CA THR A 37 -0.01 3.45 -9.42
C THR A 37 -0.16 3.93 -7.98
N PHE A 38 -0.52 5.20 -7.78
CA PHE A 38 -0.76 5.76 -6.45
C PHE A 38 -1.94 5.08 -5.76
N THR A 39 -3.05 4.87 -6.46
CA THR A 39 -4.24 4.21 -5.93
C THR A 39 -3.91 2.79 -5.45
N ASN A 40 -3.20 2.01 -6.28
CA ASN A 40 -2.79 0.66 -5.91
C ASN A 40 -1.83 0.64 -4.71
N SER A 41 -0.91 1.60 -4.64
CA SER A 41 0.04 1.73 -3.52
C SER A 41 -0.69 2.12 -2.23
N PHE A 42 -1.65 3.05 -2.32
CA PHE A 42 -2.48 3.45 -1.19
C PHE A 42 -3.34 2.28 -0.68
N GLU A 43 -3.96 1.51 -1.56
CA GLU A 43 -4.70 0.31 -1.17
C GLU A 43 -3.83 -0.73 -0.46
N ALA A 44 -2.60 -0.92 -0.92
CA ALA A 44 -1.65 -1.83 -0.27
C ALA A 44 -1.27 -1.31 1.14
N PHE A 45 -1.05 -0.01 1.26
CA PHE A 45 -0.75 0.64 2.54
C PHE A 45 -1.92 0.56 3.52
N ASP A 46 -3.15 0.82 3.08
CA ASP A 46 -4.36 0.69 3.89
C ASP A 46 -4.54 -0.75 4.41
N LYS A 47 -4.34 -1.76 3.55
CA LYS A 47 -4.37 -3.18 3.97
C LYS A 47 -3.33 -3.49 5.06
N ASN A 48 -2.13 -2.90 4.97
CA ASN A 48 -1.09 -3.06 5.99
C ASN A 48 -1.47 -2.37 7.31
N LEU A 49 -2.05 -1.16 7.26
CA LEU A 49 -2.54 -0.47 8.45
C LEU A 49 -3.69 -1.22 9.14
N GLN A 50 -4.62 -1.76 8.36
CA GLN A 50 -5.70 -2.59 8.88
C GLN A 50 -5.15 -3.86 9.55
N PHE A 51 -4.13 -4.48 8.97
CA PHE A 51 -3.43 -5.61 9.58
C PHE A 51 -2.79 -5.23 10.93
N ILE A 52 -2.02 -4.14 10.98
CA ILE A 52 -1.37 -3.66 12.21
C ILE A 52 -2.41 -3.34 13.28
N SER A 53 -3.50 -2.68 12.90
CA SER A 53 -4.60 -2.34 13.81
C SER A 53 -5.25 -3.58 14.40
N LYS A 54 -5.46 -4.62 13.58
CA LYS A 54 -6.02 -5.90 14.02
C LYS A 54 -5.11 -6.64 14.98
N VAL A 55 -3.80 -6.71 14.69
CA VAL A 55 -2.83 -7.32 15.62
C VAL A 55 -2.81 -6.54 16.94
N SER A 56 -2.71 -5.22 16.87
CA SER A 56 -2.71 -4.34 18.05
C SER A 56 -3.95 -4.51 18.91
N TYR A 57 -5.13 -4.64 18.29
CA TYR A 57 -6.39 -4.91 18.98
C TYR A 57 -6.30 -6.18 19.84
N TYR A 58 -5.89 -7.31 19.23
CA TYR A 58 -5.79 -8.58 19.97
C TYR A 58 -4.77 -8.51 21.10
N PHE A 59 -3.59 -7.93 20.86
CA PHE A 59 -2.57 -7.85 21.90
C PHE A 59 -2.98 -6.92 23.05
N ASN A 60 -3.66 -5.81 22.76
CA ASN A 60 -4.20 -4.92 23.78
C ASN A 60 -5.29 -5.59 24.62
N GLU A 61 -6.19 -6.35 24.00
CA GLU A 61 -7.27 -7.06 24.69
C GLU A 61 -6.73 -8.12 25.68
N TYR A 62 -5.55 -8.68 25.41
CA TYR A 62 -4.93 -9.75 26.21
C TYR A 62 -3.68 -9.31 26.98
N LYS A 63 -3.34 -8.01 26.99
CA LYS A 63 -2.10 -7.45 27.55
C LYS A 63 -1.79 -7.95 28.97
N LYS A 64 -2.81 -8.00 29.84
CA LYS A 64 -2.64 -8.46 31.25
C LYS A 64 -2.28 -9.94 31.37
N LEU A 65 -2.76 -10.78 30.45
CA LEU A 65 -2.48 -12.22 30.43
C LEU A 65 -1.14 -12.50 29.78
N LEU A 66 -0.84 -11.82 28.68
CA LEU A 66 0.38 -12.05 27.90
C LEU A 66 1.64 -11.54 28.61
N ARG A 67 1.52 -10.49 29.45
CA ARG A 67 2.64 -9.88 30.19
C ARG A 67 3.87 -9.71 29.30
N LEU A 68 3.70 -8.91 28.25
CA LEU A 68 4.75 -8.68 27.27
C LEU A 68 5.96 -8.02 27.93
N ALA A 69 7.16 -8.50 27.61
CA ALA A 69 8.41 -7.92 28.07
C ALA A 69 8.67 -6.56 27.40
N GLU A 70 9.57 -5.78 27.97
CA GLU A 70 10.06 -4.56 27.32
C GLU A 70 10.76 -4.91 26.00
N GLY A 71 10.42 -4.21 24.92
CA GLY A 71 10.91 -4.52 23.57
C GLY A 71 10.22 -5.71 22.88
N GLU A 72 9.30 -6.42 23.56
CA GLU A 72 8.51 -7.48 22.94
C GLU A 72 7.44 -6.86 22.01
N LYS A 73 7.53 -7.18 20.73
CA LYS A 73 6.70 -6.65 19.65
C LYS A 73 5.71 -7.71 19.16
N PRO A 74 4.41 -7.37 19.08
CA PRO A 74 3.42 -8.20 18.39
C PRO A 74 3.80 -8.48 16.94
N VAL A 75 3.77 -9.75 16.52
CA VAL A 75 4.00 -10.15 15.13
C VAL A 75 2.69 -10.61 14.49
N TYR A 76 1.97 -11.52 15.14
CA TYR A 76 0.71 -12.05 14.60
C TYR A 76 -0.19 -12.64 15.69
N ALA A 77 -1.49 -12.70 15.41
CA ALA A 77 -2.47 -13.35 16.27
C ALA A 77 -3.54 -14.05 15.41
N ILE A 78 -3.92 -15.26 15.78
CA ILE A 78 -4.91 -16.04 15.04
C ILE A 78 -5.74 -16.95 15.93
N PHE A 79 -7.04 -17.06 15.62
CA PHE A 79 -7.89 -18.07 16.22
C PHE A 79 -7.42 -19.48 15.86
N ALA A 80 -7.19 -20.28 16.88
CA ALA A 80 -6.74 -21.65 16.74
C ALA A 80 -7.49 -22.55 17.71
N LYS A 81 -7.55 -23.83 17.37
CA LYS A 81 -8.13 -24.85 18.24
C LYS A 81 -7.04 -25.83 18.65
N LEU A 82 -6.71 -25.87 19.92
CA LEU A 82 -5.78 -26.84 20.48
C LEU A 82 -6.44 -28.22 20.43
N THR A 83 -5.77 -29.17 19.79
CA THR A 83 -6.24 -30.56 19.62
C THR A 83 -5.41 -31.57 20.39
N ASN A 84 -4.16 -31.23 20.69
CA ASN A 84 -3.26 -32.03 21.51
C ASN A 84 -2.25 -31.08 22.16
N GLY A 85 -1.96 -31.26 23.44
CA GLY A 85 -1.03 -30.46 24.22
C GLY A 85 -0.44 -31.29 25.35
N LEU A 86 0.67 -30.85 25.93
CA LEU A 86 1.32 -31.59 27.01
C LEU A 86 0.59 -31.36 28.35
N ASN A 87 -0.46 -32.15 28.58
CA ASN A 87 -0.85 -32.66 29.90
C ASN A 87 -1.74 -33.90 29.67
N THR A 88 -1.13 -35.09 29.65
CA THR A 88 -1.81 -36.37 29.36
C THR A 88 -2.74 -36.86 30.48
N GLN A 89 -2.87 -36.10 31.57
CA GLN A 89 -3.71 -36.47 32.73
C GLN A 89 -5.10 -35.83 32.71
N GLU A 90 -5.24 -34.63 32.14
CA GLU A 90 -6.55 -34.05 31.86
C GLU A 90 -6.83 -34.24 30.37
N LYS A 91 -7.92 -34.95 30.05
CA LYS A 91 -8.44 -35.03 28.69
C LYS A 91 -8.52 -33.61 28.13
N CYS A 92 -7.52 -33.19 27.34
CA CYS A 92 -7.51 -31.88 26.70
C CYS A 92 -8.85 -31.75 25.99
N LYS A 93 -9.72 -30.90 26.56
CA LYS A 93 -10.92 -30.49 25.85
C LYS A 93 -10.40 -29.76 24.61
N LYS A 94 -11.18 -29.86 23.55
CA LYS A 94 -10.83 -29.29 22.26
C LYS A 94 -10.91 -27.77 22.39
N ASP A 95 -9.84 -27.15 22.87
CA ASP A 95 -9.83 -25.80 23.40
C ASP A 95 -9.69 -24.77 22.29
N LYS A 96 -10.73 -23.96 22.11
CA LYS A 96 -10.71 -22.84 21.17
C LYS A 96 -10.04 -21.65 21.85
N GLY A 97 -9.21 -20.93 21.11
CA GLY A 97 -8.45 -19.82 21.66
C GLY A 97 -7.74 -19.04 20.59
N ILE A 98 -6.76 -18.25 21.03
CA ILE A 98 -5.93 -17.43 20.16
C ILE A 98 -4.47 -17.82 20.37
N LEU A 99 -3.79 -18.12 19.26
CA LEU A 99 -2.34 -18.25 19.21
C LEU A 99 -1.75 -16.87 18.93
N PHE A 100 -0.93 -16.39 19.85
CA PHE A 100 -0.19 -15.14 19.79
C PHE A 100 1.27 -15.43 19.44
N ILE A 101 1.81 -14.61 18.56
CA ILE A 101 3.19 -14.68 18.10
C ILE A 101 3.79 -13.28 18.31
N THR A 102 4.83 -13.21 19.12
CA THR A 102 5.69 -12.03 19.25
C THR A 102 7.08 -12.35 18.74
N ASN A 103 7.95 -11.36 18.66
CA ASN A 103 9.37 -11.59 18.39
C ASN A 103 10.08 -12.39 19.50
N PHE A 104 9.51 -12.47 20.71
CA PHE A 104 10.11 -13.21 21.83
C PHE A 104 9.43 -14.57 22.06
N ASP A 105 8.10 -14.61 22.07
CA ASP A 105 7.33 -15.74 22.57
C ASP A 105 6.20 -16.20 21.62
N LEU A 106 5.92 -17.50 21.67
CA LEU A 106 4.66 -18.10 21.26
C LEU A 106 3.78 -18.33 22.48
N SER A 107 2.53 -17.88 22.43
CA SER A 107 1.58 -18.04 23.52
C SER A 107 0.23 -18.50 23.02
N PHE A 108 -0.46 -19.36 23.76
CA PHE A 108 -1.85 -19.73 23.46
C PHE A 108 -2.75 -19.41 24.63
N VAL A 109 -3.79 -18.62 24.36
CA VAL A 109 -4.83 -18.30 25.35
C VAL A 109 -6.12 -19.01 24.96
N HIS A 110 -6.59 -19.90 25.83
CA HIS A 110 -7.88 -20.54 25.71
C HIS A 110 -9.00 -19.59 26.13
N GLU A 111 -10.05 -19.50 25.32
CA GLU A 111 -11.31 -18.81 25.67
C GLU A 111 -12.43 -19.81 25.89
N TYR A 112 -13.12 -19.72 27.03
CA TYR A 112 -14.25 -20.61 27.37
C TYR A 112 -15.34 -19.92 28.18
N GLY A 113 -16.52 -20.54 28.22
CA GLY A 113 -17.70 -20.00 28.89
C GLY A 113 -18.63 -19.27 27.91
N VAL A 114 -19.94 -19.49 28.07
CA VAL A 114 -20.97 -18.98 27.16
C VAL A 114 -21.41 -17.56 27.53
N VAL A 115 -21.56 -17.29 28.84
CA VAL A 115 -22.10 -16.02 29.37
C VAL A 115 -20.98 -15.08 29.84
N LYS A 116 -19.97 -15.62 30.52
CA LYS A 116 -18.76 -14.89 30.92
C LYS A 116 -17.56 -15.61 30.32
N LYS A 117 -17.06 -15.09 29.19
CA LYS A 117 -15.85 -15.64 28.56
C LYS A 117 -14.68 -15.50 29.54
N LYS A 118 -14.20 -16.63 30.04
CA LYS A 118 -12.95 -16.76 30.79
C LYS A 118 -11.81 -16.96 29.80
N LYS A 119 -10.65 -16.45 30.18
CA LYS A 119 -9.42 -16.49 29.39
C LYS A 119 -8.33 -17.12 30.25
N GLU A 120 -7.62 -18.08 29.68
CA GLU A 120 -6.60 -18.84 30.38
C GLU A 120 -5.37 -19.04 29.49
N LEU A 121 -4.19 -18.67 30.00
CA LEU A 121 -2.92 -18.86 29.30
C LEU A 121 -2.51 -20.33 29.45
N ILE A 122 -2.54 -21.07 28.34
CA ILE A 122 -2.22 -22.52 28.32
C ILE A 122 -0.72 -22.73 28.26
N PHE A 123 -0.01 -21.94 27.46
CA PHE A 123 1.45 -21.87 27.48
C PHE A 123 1.92 -20.51 26.98
N LYS A 124 3.14 -20.18 27.37
CA LYS A 124 3.97 -19.10 26.84
C LYS A 124 5.40 -19.63 26.80
N ALA A 125 6.02 -19.57 25.63
CA ALA A 125 7.27 -20.25 25.34
C ALA A 125 8.11 -19.42 24.37
N PRO A 126 9.41 -19.21 24.62
CA PRO A 126 10.27 -18.48 23.69
C PRO A 126 10.24 -19.07 22.29
N VAL A 127 10.13 -18.21 21.26
CA VAL A 127 10.16 -18.64 19.85
C VAL A 127 11.50 -19.31 19.52
N GLN A 128 12.57 -18.93 20.23
CA GLN A 128 13.91 -19.51 20.06
C GLN A 128 14.00 -20.97 20.55
N ASP A 129 13.16 -21.36 21.51
CA ASP A 129 13.11 -22.74 22.04
C ASP A 129 12.37 -23.71 21.10
N LEU A 130 11.83 -23.19 19.99
CA LEU A 130 11.08 -23.96 19.03
C LEU A 130 12.01 -24.93 18.27
N THR A 131 11.91 -26.22 18.60
CA THR A 131 12.71 -27.28 17.99
C THR A 131 12.11 -27.73 16.66
N ARG A 132 10.78 -27.70 16.52
CA ARG A 132 10.10 -28.13 15.30
C ARG A 132 8.81 -27.39 15.05
N ILE A 133 8.62 -26.99 13.80
CA ILE A 133 7.35 -26.48 13.28
C ILE A 133 7.05 -27.11 11.93
N LYS A 134 5.83 -27.62 11.76
CA LYS A 134 5.40 -28.19 10.48
C LYS A 134 3.89 -28.26 10.36
N GLU A 135 3.43 -28.36 9.12
CA GLU A 135 2.11 -28.88 8.83
C GLU A 135 2.11 -30.42 9.00
N LYS A 136 1.10 -30.95 9.68
CA LYS A 136 0.92 -32.38 9.94
C LYS A 136 -0.46 -32.85 9.48
N GLY A 137 -0.51 -33.98 8.76
CA GLY A 137 -1.75 -34.60 8.26
C GLY A 137 -2.02 -34.28 6.80
N LYS A 138 -2.74 -35.19 6.11
CA LYS A 138 -3.06 -35.07 4.68
C LYS A 138 -4.43 -34.39 4.44
N VAL A 139 -5.46 -34.91 5.11
CA VAL A 139 -6.86 -34.45 4.94
C VAL A 139 -7.21 -33.40 6.00
N PHE A 140 -6.92 -33.69 7.27
CA PHE A 140 -7.10 -32.74 8.38
C PHE A 140 -5.74 -32.20 8.79
N LYS A 141 -5.29 -31.19 8.04
CA LYS A 141 -4.02 -30.51 8.30
C LYS A 141 -4.06 -29.81 9.66
N LYS A 142 -2.98 -29.96 10.42
CA LYS A 142 -2.76 -29.32 11.71
C LYS A 142 -1.42 -28.62 11.71
N LEU A 143 -1.33 -27.52 12.44
CA LEU A 143 -0.05 -26.93 12.81
C LEU A 143 0.52 -27.71 13.98
N TYR A 144 1.71 -28.28 13.80
CA TYR A 144 2.46 -28.97 14.83
C TYR A 144 3.62 -28.08 15.28
N ILE A 145 3.69 -27.83 16.58
CA ILE A 145 4.69 -27.00 17.25
C ILE A 145 5.33 -27.85 18.36
N GLU A 146 6.65 -27.90 18.38
CA GLU A 146 7.44 -28.64 19.37
C GLU A 146 8.51 -27.74 19.96
N PHE A 147 8.56 -27.74 21.28
CA PHE A 147 9.60 -27.15 22.12
C PHE A 147 10.32 -28.29 22.84
N THR A 148 11.46 -28.00 23.45
CA THR A 148 12.20 -28.99 24.27
C THR A 148 11.38 -29.57 25.42
N TYR A 149 10.41 -28.81 25.93
CA TYR A 149 9.57 -29.15 27.09
C TYR A 149 8.11 -29.44 26.75
N GLY A 150 7.71 -29.43 25.47
CA GLY A 150 6.29 -29.53 25.13
C GLY A 150 6.01 -29.69 23.65
N LYS A 151 4.87 -30.32 23.32
CA LYS A 151 4.38 -30.41 21.95
C LYS A 151 2.90 -30.08 21.87
N TYR A 152 2.53 -29.33 20.84
CA TYR A 152 1.19 -28.80 20.64
C TYR A 152 0.73 -29.00 19.20
N GLU A 153 -0.54 -29.36 19.04
CA GLU A 153 -1.19 -29.49 17.72
C GLU A 153 -2.43 -28.60 17.65
N PHE A 154 -2.44 -27.70 16.67
CA PHE A 154 -3.54 -26.78 16.43
C PHE A 154 -4.28 -27.11 15.13
N THR A 155 -5.60 -27.05 15.19
CA THR A 155 -6.42 -26.91 13.98
C THR A 155 -6.62 -25.43 13.69
N LEU A 156 -6.30 -25.05 12.46
CA LEU A 156 -6.51 -23.72 11.90
C LEU A 156 -7.26 -23.83 10.56
N PRO A 157 -7.78 -22.73 10.02
CA PRO A 157 -8.20 -22.70 8.62
C PRO A 157 -7.07 -23.21 7.71
N PRO A 158 -7.32 -24.12 6.73
CA PRO A 158 -6.24 -24.78 5.98
C PRO A 158 -5.26 -23.82 5.30
N LYS A 159 -5.77 -22.71 4.75
CA LYS A 159 -4.95 -21.67 4.09
C LYS A 159 -4.10 -20.86 5.06
N ALA A 160 -4.38 -20.92 6.37
CA ALA A 160 -3.70 -20.13 7.38
C ALA A 160 -2.48 -20.84 7.98
N ILE A 161 -2.35 -22.16 7.84
CA ILE A 161 -1.25 -22.91 8.47
C ILE A 161 0.10 -22.44 7.93
N SER A 162 0.29 -22.43 6.60
CA SER A 162 1.53 -21.96 5.98
C SER A 162 1.88 -20.53 6.39
N ARG A 163 0.89 -19.62 6.37
CA ARG A 163 1.07 -18.22 6.79
C ARG A 163 1.47 -18.09 8.26
N VAL A 164 0.91 -18.92 9.14
CA VAL A 164 1.30 -18.94 10.55
C VAL A 164 2.73 -19.43 10.72
N ILE A 165 3.14 -20.45 9.95
CA ILE A 165 4.54 -20.92 9.96
C ILE A 165 5.48 -19.79 9.52
N GLU A 166 5.16 -19.08 8.45
CA GLU A 166 5.94 -17.92 7.98
C GLU A 166 6.10 -16.85 9.07
N TYR A 167 5.02 -16.47 9.76
CA TYR A 167 5.10 -15.49 10.85
C TYR A 167 5.89 -15.99 12.06
N ILE A 168 5.84 -17.28 12.37
CA ILE A 168 6.67 -17.86 13.44
C ILE A 168 8.15 -17.83 13.05
N LEU A 169 8.48 -18.10 11.78
CA LEU A 169 9.86 -18.00 11.29
C LEU A 169 10.34 -16.54 11.30
N LEU A 170 9.50 -15.61 10.84
CA LEU A 170 9.79 -14.17 10.90
C LEU A 170 10.02 -13.69 12.34
N ALA A 171 9.20 -14.15 13.28
CA ALA A 171 9.40 -13.87 14.70
C ALA A 171 10.76 -14.38 15.21
N ARG A 172 11.24 -15.52 14.71
CA ARG A 172 12.50 -16.12 15.15
C ARG A 172 13.73 -15.38 14.62
N SER A 173 13.64 -14.80 13.43
CA SER A 173 14.68 -13.95 12.82
C SER A 173 14.33 -12.47 12.91
N PHE A 174 13.53 -12.07 13.91
CA PHE A 174 13.02 -10.71 14.00
C PHE A 174 14.17 -9.70 14.11
N ASP A 175 15.18 -9.94 14.93
CA ASP A 175 16.31 -9.01 15.08
C ASP A 175 17.18 -8.92 13.81
N GLU A 176 17.34 -10.02 13.06
CA GLU A 176 18.08 -10.03 11.79
C GLU A 176 17.31 -9.34 10.65
N THR A 177 15.98 -9.35 10.70
CA THR A 177 15.09 -8.74 9.69
C THR A 177 14.65 -7.32 10.06
N THR A 178 14.85 -6.89 11.31
CA THR A 178 14.51 -5.57 11.84
C THR A 178 15.76 -4.70 12.00
N ILE A 179 16.75 -4.82 11.10
CA ILE A 179 17.55 -3.65 10.78
C ILE A 179 16.53 -2.60 10.35
N TYR A 180 16.32 -1.60 11.20
CA TYR A 180 15.50 -0.45 10.89
C TYR A 180 15.92 0.01 9.50
N ASP A 181 15.09 -0.26 8.50
CA ASP A 181 15.39 0.10 7.14
C ASP A 181 15.17 1.61 7.05
N GLU A 182 16.18 2.34 7.52
CA GLU A 182 16.24 3.79 7.55
C GLU A 182 15.96 4.36 6.16
N LYS A 183 16.34 3.62 5.11
CA LYS A 183 16.03 3.95 3.72
C LYS A 183 14.55 3.82 3.42
N THR A 184 13.86 2.78 3.90
CA THR A 184 12.41 2.63 3.73
C THR A 184 11.61 3.59 4.62
N ALA A 185 12.06 3.84 5.86
CA ALA A 185 11.46 4.85 6.74
C ALA A 185 11.58 6.26 6.15
N LYS A 186 12.75 6.60 5.60
CA LYS A 186 12.98 7.85 4.89
C LYS A 186 12.14 7.95 3.62
N LYS A 187 12.03 6.88 2.83
CA LYS A 187 11.11 6.82 1.68
C LYS A 187 9.65 7.04 2.07
N LEU A 188 9.18 6.49 3.18
CA LEU A 188 7.82 6.72 3.68
C LEU A 188 7.59 8.18 4.07
N GLN A 189 8.60 8.85 4.64
CA GLN A 189 8.55 10.30 4.89
C GLN A 189 8.60 11.12 3.59
N GLU A 190 9.36 10.67 2.59
CA GLU A 190 9.49 11.31 1.28
C GLU A 190 8.24 11.12 0.39
N ILE A 191 7.49 10.02 0.54
CA ILE A 191 6.22 9.77 -0.18
C ILE A 191 5.16 10.82 0.17
N ASP A 192 5.22 11.40 1.38
CA ASP A 192 4.32 12.50 1.80
C ASP A 192 4.66 13.84 1.10
N LEU A 193 5.73 13.91 0.30
CA LEU A 193 6.29 15.16 -0.22
C LEU A 193 6.34 15.29 -1.76
N ASP A 194 6.02 14.25 -2.53
CA ASP A 194 6.20 14.30 -4.00
C ASP A 194 4.93 14.65 -4.80
N LEU A 195 4.05 15.45 -4.20
CA LEU A 195 2.99 16.15 -4.95
C LEU A 195 3.50 17.46 -5.56
N ASN A 196 4.64 17.97 -5.07
CA ASN A 196 5.22 19.21 -5.56
C ASN A 196 5.90 19.05 -6.93
N GLU A 197 6.54 17.91 -7.24
CA GLU A 197 7.02 17.66 -8.61
C GLU A 197 5.86 17.59 -9.61
N LEU A 198 4.75 16.96 -9.22
CA LEU A 198 3.55 16.91 -10.06
C LEU A 198 2.94 18.31 -10.29
N ILE A 199 2.85 19.13 -9.25
CA ILE A 199 2.38 20.52 -9.36
C ILE A 199 3.32 21.32 -10.26
N ASN A 200 4.63 21.25 -10.05
CA ASN A 200 5.63 21.97 -10.85
C ASN A 200 5.58 21.54 -12.32
N PHE A 201 5.46 20.25 -12.62
CA PHE A 201 5.36 19.75 -13.99
C PHE A 201 4.07 20.23 -14.69
N ILE A 202 2.94 20.28 -13.97
CA ILE A 202 1.68 20.81 -14.49
C ILE A 202 1.83 22.31 -14.78
N GLU A 203 2.42 23.08 -13.86
CA GLU A 203 2.66 24.51 -14.05
C GLU A 203 3.61 24.80 -15.20
N GLU A 204 4.72 24.06 -15.34
CA GLU A 204 5.65 24.18 -16.46
C GLU A 204 4.98 23.85 -17.80
N SER A 205 4.14 22.82 -17.85
CA SER A 205 3.37 22.44 -19.04
C SER A 205 2.35 23.51 -19.44
N ILE A 206 1.66 24.09 -18.45
CA ILE A 206 0.73 25.20 -18.65
C ILE A 206 1.47 26.44 -19.17
N ASN A 207 2.60 26.79 -18.56
CA ASN A 207 3.42 27.93 -18.94
C ASN A 207 4.01 27.77 -20.35
N SER A 208 4.49 26.56 -20.69
CA SER A 208 4.93 26.21 -22.04
C SER A 208 3.81 26.43 -23.06
N PHE A 209 2.60 25.94 -22.78
CA PHE A 209 1.43 26.15 -23.64
C PHE A 209 1.10 27.64 -23.87
N PHE A 210 1.09 28.44 -22.79
CA PHE A 210 0.84 29.87 -22.92
C PHE A 210 1.96 30.64 -23.61
N SER A 211 3.22 30.19 -23.45
CA SER A 211 4.37 30.78 -24.14
C SER A 211 4.30 30.58 -25.65
N ILE A 212 3.90 29.38 -26.10
CA ILE A 212 3.68 29.07 -27.52
C ILE A 212 2.54 29.93 -28.08
N LYS A 213 1.44 30.07 -27.35
CA LYS A 213 0.31 30.94 -27.73
C LYS A 213 0.73 32.41 -27.83
N CYS A 214 1.56 32.92 -26.92
CA CYS A 214 2.05 34.30 -26.96
C CYS A 214 3.05 34.54 -28.10
N GLN A 215 3.93 33.58 -28.39
CA GLN A 215 4.84 33.66 -29.53
C GLN A 215 4.06 33.66 -30.86
N TYR A 216 3.00 32.86 -30.94
CA TYR A 216 2.10 32.83 -32.10
C TYR A 216 1.34 34.16 -32.28
N ASN A 217 0.86 34.76 -31.20
CA ASN A 217 0.21 36.07 -31.27
C ASN A 217 1.19 37.19 -31.69
N LYS A 218 2.43 37.18 -31.17
CA LYS A 218 3.47 38.16 -31.53
C LYS A 218 3.93 38.04 -32.98
N SER A 219 4.07 36.82 -33.50
CA SER A 219 4.39 36.63 -34.92
C SER A 219 3.25 37.08 -35.82
N PHE A 220 1.99 36.89 -35.41
CA PHE A 220 0.82 37.40 -36.13
C PHE A 220 0.65 38.92 -36.06
N GLU A 221 0.89 39.58 -34.91
CA GLU A 221 0.89 41.04 -34.81
C GLU A 221 1.95 41.67 -35.72
N ASN A 222 3.13 41.06 -35.81
CA ASN A 222 4.16 41.49 -36.75
C ASN A 222 3.71 41.35 -38.21
N ILE A 223 3.00 40.28 -38.57
CA ILE A 223 2.45 40.09 -39.93
C ILE A 223 1.36 41.13 -40.26
N TYR A 224 0.46 41.45 -39.33
CA TYR A 224 -0.55 42.50 -39.50
C TYR A 224 0.04 43.91 -39.57
N SER A 225 1.08 44.19 -38.78
CA SER A 225 1.76 45.50 -38.80
C SER A 225 2.40 45.80 -40.16
N HIS A 226 2.80 44.76 -40.90
CA HIS A 226 3.43 44.85 -42.22
C HIS A 226 2.44 44.74 -43.39
N ASN A 227 1.21 44.24 -43.17
CA ASN A 227 0.17 44.14 -44.20
C ASN A 227 -1.18 44.64 -43.64
N LYS A 228 -1.45 45.93 -43.80
CA LYS A 228 -2.63 46.63 -43.25
C LYS A 228 -3.98 46.24 -43.88
N ASP A 229 -3.97 45.42 -44.94
CA ASP A 229 -5.18 45.09 -45.72
C ASP A 229 -5.78 43.71 -45.39
N LEU A 230 -5.27 43.01 -44.36
CA LEU A 230 -5.86 41.75 -43.90
C LEU A 230 -7.01 42.01 -42.91
N PRO A 231 -8.17 41.34 -43.03
CA PRO A 231 -9.30 41.51 -42.11
C PRO A 231 -8.94 40.95 -40.72
N PRO A 232 -9.30 41.58 -39.59
CA PRO A 232 -8.87 41.14 -38.26
C PRO A 232 -9.40 39.73 -37.90
N PRO A 233 -8.69 38.97 -37.06
CA PRO A 233 -9.07 37.60 -36.74
C PRO A 233 -10.35 37.55 -35.89
N PHE A 234 -11.12 36.46 -36.03
CA PHE A 234 -12.29 36.18 -35.20
C PHE A 234 -11.91 36.12 -33.72
N GLY A 235 -12.45 37.07 -32.93
CA GLY A 235 -12.25 37.15 -31.47
C GLY A 235 -11.69 38.48 -30.95
N MET A 236 -11.19 39.38 -31.82
CA MET A 236 -10.88 40.76 -31.41
C MET A 236 -12.17 41.58 -31.40
N PHE A 237 -12.75 41.79 -30.21
CA PHE A 237 -13.75 42.85 -30.03
C PHE A 237 -13.04 44.22 -30.05
N PRO A 238 -13.54 45.20 -30.80
CA PRO A 238 -12.96 46.53 -30.88
C PRO A 238 -13.36 47.32 -29.63
N ASN A 239 -12.69 47.12 -28.50
CA ASN A 239 -12.74 48.05 -27.36
C ASN A 239 -11.72 47.68 -26.28
N GLN A 240 -10.43 47.73 -26.62
CA GLN A 240 -9.37 48.00 -25.64
C GLN A 240 -8.27 48.80 -26.34
N MET A 241 -8.54 50.08 -26.62
CA MET A 241 -7.46 51.07 -26.67
C MET A 241 -7.29 51.64 -25.25
N PRO A 242 -6.08 51.70 -24.71
CA PRO A 242 -5.83 52.52 -23.53
C PRO A 242 -5.85 53.99 -23.97
N ASN A 243 -6.55 54.84 -23.20
CA ASN A 243 -6.33 56.29 -23.25
C ASN A 243 -4.90 56.62 -22.81
#